data_AF-A0A948I638-F1
#
_entry.id   AF-A0A948I638-F1
#
_cell.length_a   1.000
_cell.length_b   1.000
_cell.length_c   1.000
_cell.angle_alpha   90.00
_cell.angle_beta   90.00
_cell.angle_gamma   90.00
#
_symmetry.space_group_name_H-M   'P 1'
#
loop_
_entity.id
_entity.type
_entity.pdbx_description
1 polymer ?
#
loop_
_entity_poly.entity_id
_entity_poly.type
_entity_poly.pdbx_seq_one_letter_code
_entity_poly.pdbx_strand_id
1 'polypeptide(L)' 'MRAVWYEEKGLPADVLTFGEMPDPEPDAGEVRVRVVMSGINPTDSKRRSNGRELTLFPRIVPH' A
#
# COMPACT_ATOMS: atom_id res chain seq x y z
N MET A 1 7.93 -0.40 -10.50
CA MET A 1 8.35 -0.96 -9.21
C MET A 1 7.54 -2.19 -8.84
N ARG A 2 8.18 -3.17 -8.20
CA ARG A 2 7.49 -4.25 -7.48
C ARG A 2 6.80 -3.69 -6.24
N ALA A 3 5.56 -4.09 -6.00
CA ALA A 3 4.79 -3.63 -4.86
C ALA A 3 3.82 -4.70 -4.37
N VAL A 4 3.37 -4.51 -3.13
CA VAL A 4 2.19 -5.16 -2.57
C VAL A 4 1.11 -4.10 -2.41
N TRP A 5 -0.15 -4.38 -2.71
CA TRP A 5 -1.25 -3.44 -2.50
C TRP A 5 -2.56 -4.15 -2.18
N TYR A 6 -3.56 -3.37 -1.75
CA TYR A 6 -4.94 -3.81 -1.61
C TYR A 6 -5.91 -2.71 -2.04
N GLU A 7 -7.07 -3.12 -2.53
CA GLU A 7 -8.17 -2.24 -3.00
C GLU A 7 -9.48 -2.53 -2.23
N GLU A 8 -9.47 -3.61 -1.44
CA GLU A 8 -10.60 -4.06 -0.63
C GLU A 8 -10.16 -4.38 0.81
N LYS A 9 -11.13 -4.39 1.73
CA LYS A 9 -10.89 -4.78 3.12
C LYS A 9 -10.93 -6.29 3.25
N GLY A 10 -10.01 -6.86 4.02
CA GLY A 10 -10.06 -8.30 4.28
C GLY A 10 -8.82 -8.90 4.92
N LEU A 11 -8.82 -10.23 5.00
CA LEU A 11 -7.66 -11.00 5.43
C LEU A 11 -6.55 -10.89 4.39
N PRO A 12 -5.28 -10.95 4.80
CA PRO A 12 -4.15 -10.75 3.88
C PRO A 12 -4.19 -11.67 2.66
N ALA A 13 -4.58 -12.94 2.86
CA ALA A 13 -4.63 -13.94 1.78
C ALA A 13 -5.68 -13.63 0.71
N ASP A 14 -6.72 -12.87 1.05
CA ASP A 14 -7.85 -12.60 0.16
C ASP A 14 -7.68 -11.29 -0.61
N VAL A 15 -6.96 -10.31 -0.06
CA VAL A 15 -6.94 -8.94 -0.60
C VAL A 15 -5.55 -8.38 -0.95
N LEU A 16 -4.46 -8.99 -0.47
CA LEU A 16 -3.12 -8.52 -0.84
C LEU A 16 -2.76 -9.05 -2.24
N THR A 17 -2.48 -8.11 -3.14
CA THR A 17 -1.93 -8.40 -4.45
C THR A 17 -0.45 -8.06 -4.46
N PHE A 18 0.37 -8.91 -5.08
CA PHE A 18 1.78 -8.66 -5.35
C PHE A 18 2.03 -8.63 -6.85
N GLY A 19 2.80 -7.64 -7.33
CA GLY A 19 3.11 -7.52 -8.74
C GLY A 19 3.93 -6.27 -9.07
N GLU A 20 3.97 -5.94 -10.35
CA GLU A 20 4.61 -4.74 -10.87
C GLU A 20 3.60 -3.59 -10.99
N MET A 21 4.06 -2.38 -10.72
CA MET A 21 3.34 -1.12 -10.94
C MET A 21 4.28 -0.10 -11.62
N PRO A 22 3.77 0.96 -12.25
CA PRO A 22 4.60 2.08 -12.67
C PRO A 22 5.38 2.68 -11.48
N ASP A 23 6.57 3.21 -11.75
CA ASP A 23 7.27 4.00 -10.73
C ASP A 23 6.49 5.32 -10.52
N PRO A 24 6.26 5.74 -9.27
CA PRO A 24 5.56 7.00 -9.01
C PRO A 24 6.42 8.18 -9.45
N GLU A 25 5.77 9.19 -10.02
CA GLU A 25 6.39 10.46 -10.38
C GLU A 25 6.02 11.50 -9.32
N PRO A 26 7.00 12.08 -8.60
CA PRO A 26 6.72 13.05 -7.54
C PRO A 26 6.35 14.43 -8.11
N ASP A 27 5.41 15.11 -7.47
CA ASP A 27 5.07 16.50 -7.76
C ASP A 27 6.07 17.49 -7.13
N ALA A 28 5.89 18.79 -7.40
CA ALA A 28 6.69 19.84 -6.81
C ALA A 28 6.60 19.83 -5.28
N GLY A 29 7.74 19.58 -4.62
CA GLY A 29 7.84 19.48 -3.16
C GLY A 29 7.78 18.04 -2.63
N GLU A 30 7.55 17.05 -3.49
CA GLU A 30 7.58 15.64 -3.13
C GLU A 30 8.94 14.99 -3.47
N VAL A 31 9.18 13.79 -2.94
CA VAL A 31 10.39 13.01 -3.21
C VAL A 31 10.02 11.58 -3.57
N ARG A 32 10.80 10.98 -4.47
CA ARG A 32 10.73 9.55 -4.78
C ARG A 32 11.74 8.77 -3.94
N VAL A 33 11.24 7.86 -3.11
CA VAL A 33 12.07 7.02 -2.25
C VAL A 33 12.20 5.62 -2.83
N ARG A 34 13.44 5.13 -2.98
CA ARG A 34 13.70 3.72 -3.26
C ARG A 34 13.70 2.93 -1.96
N VAL A 35 12.57 2.31 -1.65
CA VAL A 35 12.43 1.45 -0.46
C VAL A 35 13.31 0.21 -0.62
N VAL A 36 14.28 0.03 0.28
CA VAL A 36 15.20 -1.13 0.29
C VAL A 36 14.68 -2.23 1.22
N MET A 37 14.07 -1.85 2.34
CA MET A 37 13.39 -2.72 3.28
C MET A 37 12.13 -2.02 3.80
N SER A 38 11.13 -2.83 4.15
CA SER A 38 9.93 -2.37 4.84
C SER A 38 9.58 -3.32 5.98
N GLY A 39 9.17 -2.75 7.12
CA GLY A 39 8.77 -3.49 8.30
C GLY A 39 7.26 -3.66 8.38
N ILE A 40 6.82 -4.86 8.74
CA ILE A 40 5.41 -5.16 9.00
C ILE A 40 5.04 -4.67 10.40
N ASN A 41 3.95 -3.91 10.51
CA ASN A 41 3.42 -3.37 11.76
C ASN A 41 2.04 -3.95 12.07
N PRO A 42 1.67 -4.15 13.35
CA PRO A 42 0.32 -4.58 13.73
C PRO A 42 -0.80 -3.66 13.21
N THR A 43 -0.49 -2.37 13.00
CA THR A 43 -1.43 -1.39 12.43
C THR A 43 -1.80 -1.68 10.98
N ASP A 44 -0.94 -2.34 10.21
CA ASP A 44 -1.20 -2.62 8.79
C ASP A 44 -2.39 -3.57 8.64
N SER A 45 -2.44 -4.60 9.50
CA SER A 45 -3.58 -5.51 9.57
C SER A 45 -4.87 -4.80 10.02
N LYS A 46 -4.79 -3.84 10.95
CA LYS A 46 -5.96 -3.07 11.41
C LYS A 46 -6.50 -2.14 10.32
N ARG A 47 -5.60 -1.45 9.60
CA ARG A 47 -5.95 -0.54 8.50
C ARG A 47 -6.54 -1.30 7.32
N ARG A 48 -5.95 -2.43 6.95
CA ARG A 48 -6.49 -3.28 5.87
C ARG A 48 -7.84 -3.87 6.20
N SER A 49 -8.09 -4.32 7.44
CA SER A 49 -9.37 -4.95 7.78
C SER A 49 -10.49 -3.95 8.03
N ASN A 50 -10.24 -2.88 8.79
CA ASN A 50 -11.28 -1.99 9.30
C ASN A 50 -10.99 -0.50 9.08
N GLY A 51 -9.89 -0.17 8.42
CA GLY A 51 -9.49 1.21 8.11
C GLY A 51 -10.50 1.93 7.21
N ARG A 52 -10.40 3.26 7.20
CA ARG A 52 -11.24 4.13 6.35
C ARG A 52 -10.49 4.62 5.11
N GLU A 53 -9.22 4.27 4.97
CA GLU A 53 -8.34 4.77 3.92
C GLU A 53 -8.84 4.39 2.53
N LEU A 54 -9.52 3.24 2.37
CA LEU A 54 -10.13 2.83 1.10
C LEU A 54 -11.32 3.70 0.66
N THR A 55 -11.87 4.56 1.54
CA THR A 55 -12.85 5.57 1.13
C THR A 55 -12.19 6.85 0.60
N LEU A 56 -10.88 6.99 0.79
CA LEU A 56 -10.07 8.14 0.38
C LEU A 56 -9.20 7.82 -0.83
N PHE A 57 -8.77 6.57 -0.95
CA PHE A 57 -7.87 6.10 -2.00
C PHE A 57 -8.39 4.79 -2.59
N PRO A 58 -8.44 4.66 -3.92
CA PRO A 58 -8.91 3.43 -4.57
C PRO A 58 -7.95 2.25 -4.38
N ARG A 59 -6.67 2.53 -4.06
CA ARG A 59 -5.61 1.54 -3.86
C ARG A 59 -4.68 2.02 -2.77
N ILE A 60 -4.22 1.09 -1.93
CA ILE A 60 -3.25 1.36 -0.89
C ILE A 60 -2.06 0.44 -1.05
N VAL A 61 -0.87 1.03 -1.18
CA VAL A 61 0.41 0.35 -0.98
C VAL A 61 0.75 0.52 0.49
N PRO A 62 0.76 -0.56 1.30
CA PRO A 62 1.21 -0.44 2.67
C PRO A 62 2.71 -0.14 2.69
N HIS A 63 3.11 0.70 3.65
CA HIS A 63 4.46 1.17 3.95
C HIS A 63 4.97 2.34 3.11
#